data_AF-A0A0E0DY66-F1
#
_entry.id   AF-A0A0E0DY66-F1
#
_cell.length_a   1.000
_cell.length_b   1.000
_cell.length_c   1.000
_cell.angle_alpha   90.00
_cell.angle_beta   90.00
_cell.angle_gamma   90.00
#
_symmetry.space_group_name_H-M   'P 1'
#
loop_
_entity.id
_entity.type
_entity.pdbx_description
1 polymer ?
#
loop_
_entity_poly.entity_id
_entity_poly.type
_entity_poly.pdbx_seq_one_letter_code
_entity_poly.pdbx_strand_id
1 'polypeptide(L)'
;MEEHRRLAMAAAFVILLTVWSSPAMAMAAAAATEKLKIAVPLKHGFRAFVNVTDQGVTGYCIDLFEAAVNKLPYRLIYEFVVFDRSYDELVQSVSSGINDAAVGDITIIAD
;
A
#
# COMPACT_ATOMS: atom_id res chain seq x y z
N MET A 1 -40.57 22.82 16.10
CA MET A 1 -39.21 23.13 15.61
C MET A 1 -38.11 22.23 16.19
N GLU A 2 -38.38 21.42 17.22
CA GLU A 2 -37.36 20.53 17.85
C GLU A 2 -37.40 19.09 17.31
N GLU A 3 -38.58 18.61 16.88
CA GLU A 3 -38.76 17.26 16.31
C GLU A 3 -37.95 17.03 15.02
N HIS A 4 -37.91 18.02 14.13
CA HIS A 4 -37.17 17.94 12.86
C HIS A 4 -35.65 17.86 13.07
N ARG A 5 -35.10 18.45 14.13
CA ARG A 5 -33.67 18.34 14.48
C ARG A 5 -33.33 16.96 15.03
N ARG A 6 -34.27 16.33 15.75
CA ARG A 6 -34.11 14.95 16.25
C ARG A 6 -34.09 13.93 15.12
N LEU A 7 -34.93 14.10 14.11
CA LEU A 7 -34.96 13.23 12.93
C LEU A 7 -33.68 13.37 12.08
N ALA A 8 -33.17 14.59 11.91
CA ALA A 8 -31.91 14.82 11.19
C ALA A 8 -30.70 14.20 11.91
N MET A 9 -30.64 14.29 13.25
CA MET A 9 -29.58 13.67 14.05
C MET A 9 -29.68 12.14 14.06
N ALA A 10 -30.90 11.58 14.14
CA ALA A 10 -31.12 10.14 14.07
C ALA A 10 -30.73 9.56 12.70
N ALA A 11 -31.06 10.25 11.61
CA ALA A 11 -30.66 9.85 10.26
C ALA A 11 -29.13 9.85 10.09
N ALA A 12 -28.41 10.84 10.63
CA ALA A 12 -26.94 10.88 10.59
C ALA A 12 -26.31 9.70 11.35
N PHE A 13 -26.87 9.33 12.50
CA PHE A 13 -26.39 8.20 13.29
C PHE A 13 -26.65 6.85 12.60
N VAL A 14 -27.80 6.70 11.96
CA VAL A 14 -28.15 5.48 11.20
C VAL A 14 -27.30 5.34 9.95
N ILE A 15 -27.03 6.42 9.20
CA ILE A 15 -26.17 6.37 8.00
C ILE A 15 -24.72 5.99 8.36
N LEU A 16 -24.19 6.50 9.48
CA LEU A 16 -22.85 6.09 9.97
C LEU A 16 -22.80 4.60 10.35
N LEU A 17 -23.86 4.05 10.95
CA LEU A 17 -23.91 2.64 11.36
C LEU A 17 -24.16 1.66 10.19
N THR A 18 -24.92 2.05 9.18
CA THR A 18 -25.19 1.19 8.00
C THR A 18 -24.01 1.16 7.03
N VAL A 19 -23.28 2.28 6.86
CA VAL A 19 -22.08 2.32 6.02
C VAL A 19 -20.96 1.44 6.61
N TRP A 20 -20.82 1.38 7.93
CA TRP A 20 -19.85 0.49 8.60
C TRP A 20 -20.15 -1.00 8.40
N SER A 21 -21.42 -1.34 8.21
CA SER A 21 -21.92 -2.72 8.08
C SER A 21 -21.89 -3.24 6.63
N SER A 22 -21.46 -2.41 5.68
CA SER A 22 -21.34 -2.82 4.29
C SER A 22 -20.15 -3.78 4.11
N PRO A 23 -20.31 -4.91 3.40
CA PRO A 23 -19.23 -5.85 3.10
C PRO A 23 -18.02 -5.17 2.44
N ALA A 24 -18.23 -4.10 1.67
CA ALA A 24 -17.14 -3.33 1.06
C ALA A 24 -16.21 -2.66 2.09
N MET A 25 -16.74 -2.13 3.18
CA MET A 25 -15.95 -1.50 4.24
C MET A 25 -15.32 -2.56 5.15
N ALA A 26 -16.04 -3.66 5.43
CA ALA A 26 -15.48 -4.83 6.10
C ALA A 26 -14.38 -5.51 5.27
N MET A 27 -14.49 -5.55 3.95
CA MET A 27 -13.44 -6.00 3.03
C MET A 27 -12.27 -5.01 3.00
N ALA A 28 -12.52 -3.70 3.00
CA ALA A 28 -11.46 -2.69 3.11
C ALA A 28 -10.71 -2.77 4.45
N ALA A 29 -11.41 -3.09 5.55
CA ALA A 29 -10.82 -3.28 6.87
C ALA A 29 -10.17 -4.67 7.05
N ALA A 30 -10.72 -5.72 6.44
CA ALA A 30 -10.17 -7.09 6.47
C ALA A 30 -8.96 -7.24 5.52
N ALA A 31 -8.97 -6.57 4.36
CA ALA A 31 -7.81 -6.44 3.49
C ALA A 31 -6.64 -5.72 4.20
N ALA A 32 -6.92 -4.93 5.24
CA ALA A 32 -5.88 -4.31 6.07
C ALA A 32 -5.19 -5.28 7.06
N THR A 33 -5.46 -6.59 6.99
CA THR A 33 -4.82 -7.59 7.88
C THR A 33 -3.75 -8.45 7.20
N GLU A 34 -3.70 -8.45 5.86
CA GLU A 34 -2.68 -9.22 5.13
C GLU A 34 -1.46 -8.34 4.86
N LYS A 35 -0.28 -8.88 5.19
CA LYS A 35 0.98 -8.15 5.05
C LYS A 35 1.38 -8.14 3.58
N LEU A 36 1.37 -6.96 2.96
CA LEU A 36 1.73 -6.82 1.56
C LEU A 36 3.24 -7.05 1.35
N LYS A 37 3.58 -7.86 0.35
CA LYS A 37 4.95 -8.13 -0.07
C LYS A 37 5.35 -7.15 -1.16
N ILE A 38 6.25 -6.24 -0.82
CA ILE A 38 6.73 -5.21 -1.73
C ILE A 38 8.12 -5.58 -2.21
N ALA A 39 8.24 -5.95 -3.47
CA ALA A 39 9.52 -6.30 -4.09
C ALA A 39 10.40 -5.05 -4.27
N VAL A 40 11.67 -5.16 -3.87
CA VAL A 40 12.66 -4.10 -4.02
C VAL A 40 13.89 -4.65 -4.75
N PRO A 41 14.34 -4.03 -5.85
CA PRO A 41 15.48 -4.52 -6.60
C PRO A 41 16.79 -4.42 -5.80
N LEU A 42 17.60 -5.48 -5.81
CA LEU A 42 18.94 -5.46 -5.23
C LEU A 42 19.90 -4.74 -6.18
N LYS A 43 20.38 -3.57 -5.74
CA LYS A 43 21.29 -2.72 -6.52
C LYS A 43 22.73 -2.88 -6.08
N HIS A 44 23.56 -3.35 -7.00
CA HIS A 44 25.01 -3.39 -6.82
C HIS A 44 25.66 -2.01 -7.01
N GLY A 45 25.10 -1.17 -7.89
CA GLY A 45 25.53 0.21 -8.16
C GLY A 45 24.38 1.22 -8.05
N PHE A 46 24.70 2.52 -7.98
CA PHE A 46 23.72 3.62 -7.83
C PHE A 46 22.71 3.42 -6.70
N ARG A 47 23.23 3.31 -5.47
CA ARG A 47 22.46 3.06 -4.24
C ARG A 47 21.66 4.28 -3.72
N ALA A 48 21.64 5.38 -4.46
CA ALA A 48 20.92 6.58 -4.04
C ALA A 48 19.39 6.40 -4.07
N PHE A 49 18.88 5.63 -5.03
CA PHE A 49 17.45 5.38 -5.20
C PHE A 49 16.95 4.24 -4.31
N VAL A 50 17.72 3.16 -4.27
CA VAL A 50 17.45 1.96 -3.47
C VAL A 50 18.77 1.42 -2.95
N ASN A 51 18.84 1.18 -1.65
CA ASN A 51 19.99 0.63 -0.96
C ASN A 51 19.52 -0.44 0.03
N VAL A 52 20.01 -1.66 -0.14
CA VAL A 52 19.73 -2.78 0.74
C VAL A 52 20.94 -3.01 1.63
N THR A 53 20.71 -2.99 2.94
CA THR A 53 21.72 -3.22 3.97
C THR A 53 21.23 -4.26 4.97
N ASP A 54 22.12 -4.77 5.82
CA ASP A 54 21.74 -5.68 6.91
C ASP A 54 20.75 -5.05 7.90
N GLN A 55 20.68 -3.71 7.93
CA GLN A 55 19.78 -2.94 8.79
C GLN A 55 18.41 -2.66 8.14
N GLY A 56 18.24 -2.99 6.86
CA GLY A 56 17.00 -2.76 6.12
C GLY A 56 17.21 -2.12 4.75
N VAL A 57 16.08 -1.68 4.18
CA VAL A 57 16.00 -1.07 2.85
C VAL A 57 15.84 0.44 3.00
N THR A 58 16.68 1.22 2.32
CA THR A 58 16.72 2.68 2.37
C THR A 58 16.86 3.26 0.96
N GLY A 59 16.70 4.57 0.80
CA GLY A 59 16.93 5.27 -0.46
C GLY A 59 15.75 6.15 -0.87
N TYR A 60 15.98 7.00 -1.87
CA TYR A 60 14.98 8.00 -2.27
C TYR A 60 13.62 7.41 -2.64
N CYS A 61 13.59 6.26 -3.35
CA CYS A 61 12.33 5.61 -3.73
C CYS A 61 11.59 5.03 -2.52
N ILE A 62 12.32 4.62 -1.49
CA ILE A 62 11.75 4.08 -0.25
C ILE A 62 11.13 5.23 0.56
N ASP A 63 11.86 6.33 0.74
CA ASP A 63 11.35 7.50 1.47
C ASP A 63 10.09 8.07 0.81
N LEU A 64 10.06 8.11 -0.53
CA LEU A 64 8.90 8.54 -1.30
C LEU A 64 7.71 7.59 -1.11
N PHE A 65 7.96 6.28 -1.14
CA PHE A 65 6.93 5.27 -0.92
C PHE A 65 6.34 5.38 0.50
N GLU A 66 7.18 5.47 1.54
CA GLU A 66 6.72 5.64 2.92
C GLU A 66 5.94 6.93 3.11
N ALA A 67 6.40 8.03 2.50
CA ALA A 67 5.67 9.30 2.53
C ALA A 67 4.28 9.18 1.88
N ALA A 68 4.16 8.44 0.77
CA ALA A 68 2.88 8.18 0.11
C ALA A 68 1.97 7.30 0.98
N VAL A 69 2.51 6.22 1.57
CA VAL A 69 1.76 5.33 2.48
C VAL A 69 1.25 6.09 3.70
N ASN A 70 2.06 6.98 4.28
CA ASN A 70 1.68 7.80 5.43
C ASN A 70 0.54 8.79 5.16
N LYS A 71 0.20 9.05 3.89
CA LYS A 71 -0.92 9.90 3.49
C LYS A 71 -2.22 9.13 3.25
N LEU A 72 -2.19 7.79 3.28
CA LEU A 72 -3.39 6.98 3.08
C LEU A 72 -4.34 7.09 4.28
N PRO A 73 -5.67 7.02 4.06
CA PRO A 73 -6.66 7.11 5.14
C PRO A 73 -6.76 5.83 5.99
N TYR A 74 -5.91 4.83 5.73
CA TYR A 74 -5.84 3.56 6.44
C TYR A 74 -4.38 3.14 6.63
N ARG A 75 -4.14 2.29 7.63
CA ARG A 75 -2.81 1.73 7.89
C ARG A 75 -2.51 0.61 6.91
N LEU A 76 -1.46 0.77 6.11
CA LEU A 76 -0.90 -0.29 5.28
C LEU A 76 0.08 -1.13 6.11
N ILE A 77 -0.06 -2.45 6.13
CA ILE A 77 0.92 -3.36 6.72
C ILE A 77 1.68 -4.01 5.57
N TYR A 78 3.01 -3.83 5.52
CA TYR A 78 3.84 -4.32 4.42
C TYR A 78 5.21 -4.81 4.90
N GLU A 79 5.89 -5.57 4.06
CA GLU A 79 7.32 -5.87 4.14
C GLU A 79 8.01 -5.66 2.81
N PHE A 80 9.27 -5.25 2.90
CA PHE A 80 10.15 -5.23 1.74
C PHE A 80 10.77 -6.60 1.53
N VAL A 81 10.63 -7.12 0.31
CA VAL A 81 11.24 -8.36 -0.16
C VAL A 81 12.35 -8.00 -1.13
N VAL A 82 13.59 -8.30 -0.77
CA VAL A 82 14.75 -8.04 -1.62
C VAL A 82 14.71 -8.98 -2.83
N PHE A 83 14.83 -8.40 -4.03
CA PHE A 83 14.74 -9.11 -5.29
C PHE A 83 16.06 -8.99 -6.06
N ASP A 84 16.80 -10.08 -6.13
CA ASP A 84 18.13 -10.16 -6.77
C ASP A 84 18.06 -10.83 -8.14
N ARG A 85 17.25 -10.27 -9.03
CA ARG A 85 17.01 -10.75 -10.40
C ARG A 85 16.69 -9.57 -11.33
N SER A 86 16.43 -9.83 -12.61
CA SER A 86 16.17 -8.77 -13.59
C SER A 86 14.89 -7.97 -13.29
N TYR A 87 14.79 -6.76 -13.86
CA TYR A 87 13.59 -5.93 -13.74
C TYR A 87 12.36 -6.58 -14.37
N ASP A 88 12.52 -7.26 -15.50
CA ASP A 88 11.42 -7.95 -16.17
C ASP A 88 10.89 -9.07 -15.28
N GLU A 89 11.77 -9.83 -14.61
CA GLU A 89 11.37 -10.85 -13.63
C GLU A 89 10.72 -10.25 -12.38
N LEU A 90 11.17 -9.06 -11.94
CA LEU A 90 10.55 -8.34 -10.83
C LEU A 90 9.12 -7.93 -11.17
N VAL A 91 8.90 -7.37 -12.36
CA VAL A 91 7.57 -7.02 -12.86
C VAL A 91 6.71 -8.28 -13.07
N GLN A 92 7.29 -9.35 -13.61
CA GLN A 92 6.61 -10.63 -13.77
C GLN A 92 6.19 -11.24 -12.43
N SER A 93 7.03 -11.07 -11.39
CA SER A 93 6.72 -11.53 -10.04
C SER A 93 5.51 -10.80 -9.44
N VAL A 94 5.35 -9.51 -9.76
CA VAL A 94 4.15 -8.73 -9.38
C VAL A 94 2.95 -9.18 -10.20
N SER A 95 3.10 -9.31 -11.52
CA SER A 95 2.03 -9.78 -12.40
C SER A 95 1.52 -11.17 -12.05
N SER A 96 2.38 -12.02 -11.49
CA SER A 96 2.05 -13.39 -11.09
C SER A 96 1.48 -13.48 -9.67
N GLY A 97 1.34 -12.35 -8.95
CA GLY A 97 0.84 -12.29 -7.57
C GLY A 97 1.76 -12.91 -6.53
N ILE A 98 3.04 -13.14 -6.87
CA ILE A 98 4.04 -13.62 -5.90
C ILE A 98 4.40 -12.47 -4.93
N ASN A 99 4.52 -11.27 -5.48
CA ASN A 99 4.65 -10.01 -4.75
C ASN A 99 3.45 -9.14 -5.09
N ASP A 100 2.96 -8.36 -4.14
CA ASP A 100 1.77 -7.52 -4.32
C ASP A 100 2.09 -6.22 -5.05
N ALA A 101 3.33 -5.73 -4.88
CA ALA A 101 3.81 -4.51 -5.51
C ALA A 101 5.33 -4.54 -5.67
N ALA A 102 5.86 -3.57 -6.42
CA ALA A 102 7.28 -3.32 -6.50
C ALA A 102 7.60 -1.83 -6.32
N VAL A 103 8.72 -1.54 -5.65
CA VAL A 103 9.21 -0.18 -5.39
C VAL A 103 10.69 -0.11 -5.74
N GLY A 104 11.05 0.88 -6.56
CA GLY A 104 12.43 1.16 -6.94
C GLY A 104 12.52 2.07 -8.15
N ASP A 105 13.71 2.15 -8.73
CA ASP A 105 14.01 2.84 -9.99
C ASP A 105 13.53 2.01 -11.20
N ILE A 106 12.22 1.77 -11.27
CA ILE A 106 11.58 0.97 -12.32
C ILE A 106 11.19 1.88 -13.48
N THR A 107 11.67 1.56 -14.68
CA THR A 107 11.32 2.31 -15.89
C THR A 107 10.04 1.75 -16.51
N ILE A 108 9.06 2.61 -16.79
CA ILE A 108 7.82 2.23 -17.47
C ILE A 108 8.03 2.46 -18.97
N ILE A 109 7.99 1.37 -19.74
CA ILE A 109 8.07 1.39 -21.19
C ILE A 109 6.84 0.70 -21.77
N ALA A 110 6.37 1.18 -22.91
CA ALA A 110 5.41 0.48 -23.75
C ALA A 110 6.21 -0.06 -24.95
N ASP A 111 6.20 -1.38 -25.13
CA ASP A 111 6.76 -2.03 -26.31
C ASP A 111 5.81 -1.90 -27.51
#